data_AF-A0A968T5T6-F1
#
_entry.id   AF-A0A968T5T6-F1
#
_cell.length_a   1.000
_cell.length_b   1.000
_cell.length_c   1.000
_cell.angle_alpha   90.00
_cell.angle_beta   90.00
_cell.angle_gamma   90.00
#
_symmetry.space_group_name_H-M   'P 1'
#
loop_
_entity.id
_entity.type
_entity.pdbx_description
1 polymer ?
#
loop_
_entity_poly.entity_id
_entity_poly.type
_entity_poly.pdbx_seq_one_letter_code
_entity_poly.pdbx_strand_id
1 'polypeptide(L)'
;MDYYLGLCYEKLGNIQKSDAIFNAMIVAGDKKLRNDPNLDDDFFAKFGGKENEKFILSEAYTVKGLGYKGLRQVDPAKKALQSAVEFNRSNLWASMELKNL
;
A
#
# COMPACT_ATOMS: atom_id res chain seq x y z
N MET A 1 -4.54 5.18 7.38
CA MET A 1 -4.29 6.23 8.40
C MET A 1 -2.80 6.48 8.59
N ASP A 2 -1.96 5.45 8.60
CA ASP A 2 -0.51 5.57 8.90
C ASP A 2 0.27 6.53 7.99
N TYR A 3 -0.12 6.67 6.72
CA TYR A 3 0.51 7.64 5.81
C TYR A 3 0.47 9.06 6.38
N TYR A 4 -0.70 9.53 6.81
CA TYR A 4 -0.86 10.87 7.37
C TYR A 4 -0.20 10.99 8.75
N LEU A 5 -0.14 9.91 9.53
CA LEU A 5 0.60 9.89 10.79
C LEU A 5 2.11 10.10 10.54
N GLY A 6 2.68 9.45 9.54
CA GLY A 6 4.07 9.68 9.10
C GLY A 6 4.29 11.14 8.72
N LEU A 7 3.41 11.70 7.87
CA LEU A 7 3.46 13.12 7.49
C LEU A 7 3.34 14.08 8.68
N CYS A 8 2.54 13.74 9.70
CA CYS A 8 2.46 14.52 10.93
C CYS A 8 3.79 14.53 11.67
N TYR A 9 4.45 13.37 11.81
CA TYR A 9 5.78 13.30 12.44
C TYR A 9 6.84 14.02 11.61
N GLU A 10 6.79 13.95 10.29
CA GLU A 10 7.67 14.73 9.40
C GLU A 10 7.48 16.24 9.63
N LYS A 11 6.23 16.71 9.66
CA LYS A 11 5.91 18.12 9.97
C LYS A 11 6.38 18.57 11.35
N LEU A 12 6.40 17.67 12.33
CA LEU A 12 6.92 17.93 13.68
C LEU A 12 8.46 17.84 13.76
N GLY A 13 9.14 17.61 12.63
CA GLY A 13 10.60 17.44 12.57
C GLY A 13 11.10 16.11 13.10
N ASN A 14 10.21 15.16 13.43
CA ASN A 14 10.57 13.84 13.91
C ASN A 14 10.74 12.86 12.74
N ILE A 15 11.81 13.07 11.97
CA ILE A 15 12.08 12.32 10.75
C ILE A 15 12.26 10.82 11.04
N GLN A 16 12.92 10.43 12.14
CA GLN A 16 13.10 9.01 12.46
C GLN A 16 11.77 8.28 12.69
N LYS A 17 10.83 8.88 13.40
CA LYS A 17 9.49 8.27 13.59
C LYS A 17 8.70 8.24 12.30
N SER A 18 8.78 9.31 11.50
CA SER A 18 8.15 9.35 10.17
C SER A 18 8.65 8.20 9.29
N ASP A 19 9.96 8.06 9.16
CA ASP A 19 10.57 7.01 8.35
C ASP A 19 10.23 5.61 8.86
N ALA A 20 10.19 5.42 10.19
CA ALA A 20 9.79 4.14 10.78
C ALA A 20 8.34 3.77 10.41
N ILE A 21 7.42 4.74 10.40
CA ILE A 21 6.03 4.52 9.99
C ILE A 21 5.95 4.15 8.51
N PHE A 22 6.63 4.90 7.64
CA PHE A 22 6.59 4.62 6.21
C PHE A 22 7.24 3.26 5.86
N ASN A 23 8.33 2.89 6.53
CA ASN A 23 8.91 1.56 6.39
C ASN A 23 7.96 0.46 6.89
N ALA A 24 7.27 0.67 8.00
CA ALA A 24 6.27 -0.28 8.50
C ALA A 24 5.12 -0.48 7.49
N MET A 25 4.70 0.58 6.78
CA MET A 25 3.73 0.47 5.70
C MET A 25 4.23 -0.40 4.55
N ILE A 26 5.47 -0.23 4.11
CA ILE A 26 6.08 -1.07 3.05
C ILE A 26 6.07 -2.54 3.47
N VAL A 27 6.49 -2.83 4.70
CA VAL A 27 6.49 -4.19 5.26
C VAL A 27 5.07 -4.76 5.35
N ALA A 28 4.08 -3.97 5.76
CA ALA A 28 2.68 -4.40 5.81
C ALA A 28 2.12 -4.72 4.42
N GLY A 29 2.43 -3.89 3.41
CA GLY A 29 2.08 -4.16 2.02
C GLY A 29 2.75 -5.45 1.51
N ASP A 30 4.05 -5.63 1.76
CA ASP A 30 4.77 -6.84 1.37
C ASP A 30 4.23 -8.12 2.01
N LYS A 31 3.83 -8.06 3.29
CA LYS A 31 3.19 -9.20 3.97
C LYS A 31 1.89 -9.61 3.29
N LYS A 32 1.05 -8.64 2.92
CA LYS A 32 -0.20 -8.91 2.19
C LYS A 32 0.05 -9.48 0.79
N LEU A 33 1.11 -9.05 0.11
CA LEU A 33 1.45 -9.53 -1.24
C LEU A 33 2.06 -10.93 -1.27
N ARG A 34 2.70 -11.39 -0.18
CA ARG A 34 3.36 -12.71 -0.13
C ARG A 34 2.40 -13.87 0.16
N ASN A 35 1.08 -13.62 0.07
CA ASN A 35 0.00 -14.42 0.64
C ASN A 35 0.18 -14.54 2.17
N ASP A 36 -0.76 -13.98 2.93
CA ASP A 36 -0.88 -14.34 4.34
C ASP A 36 -1.32 -15.81 4.38
N PRO A 37 -0.57 -16.74 5.00
CA PRO A 37 -1.03 -18.12 5.17
C PRO A 37 -2.32 -18.25 5.99
N ASN A 38 -2.82 -17.15 6.59
CA ASN A 38 -4.16 -17.09 7.22
C ASN A 38 -5.27 -16.61 6.27
N LEU A 39 -4.94 -16.16 5.06
CA LEU A 39 -5.88 -16.02 3.96
C LEU A 39 -5.89 -17.38 3.23
N ASP A 40 -6.46 -18.39 3.89
CA ASP A 40 -6.57 -19.75 3.35
C ASP A 40 -7.01 -19.70 1.88
N ASP A 41 -6.29 -20.42 1.02
CA ASP A 41 -6.74 -20.73 -0.34
C ASP A 41 -8.16 -21.30 -0.32
N ASP A 42 -8.56 -21.94 0.78
CA ASP A 42 -9.90 -22.49 1.02
C ASP A 42 -10.97 -21.41 1.33
N PHE A 43 -10.61 -20.25 1.91
CA PHE A 43 -11.54 -19.12 2.11
C PHE A 43 -11.77 -18.36 0.80
N PHE A 44 -10.74 -18.14 0.00
CA PHE A 44 -10.91 -17.58 -1.35
C PHE A 44 -11.66 -18.55 -2.26
N ALA A 45 -11.30 -19.84 -2.27
CA ALA A 45 -11.99 -20.84 -3.08
C ALA A 45 -13.47 -21.00 -2.71
N LYS A 46 -13.84 -20.88 -1.42
CA LYS A 46 -15.24 -21.00 -0.97
C LYS A 46 -16.03 -19.69 -0.97
N PHE A 47 -15.41 -18.53 -0.72
CA PHE A 47 -16.11 -17.28 -0.46
C PHE A 47 -15.50 -16.03 -1.13
N GLY A 48 -14.25 -16.09 -1.60
CA GLY A 48 -13.55 -14.96 -2.21
C GLY A 48 -13.45 -15.11 -3.72
N GLY A 49 -14.38 -14.52 -4.46
CA GLY A 49 -14.26 -14.43 -5.92
C GLY A 49 -12.99 -13.70 -6.36
N LYS A 50 -12.56 -13.88 -7.62
CA LYS A 50 -11.40 -13.21 -8.23
C LYS A 50 -11.38 -11.68 -8.07
N GLU A 51 -12.54 -11.06 -7.88
CA GLU A 51 -12.65 -9.62 -7.60
C GLU A 51 -12.15 -9.24 -6.20
N ASN A 52 -12.36 -10.09 -5.20
CA ASN A 52 -11.89 -9.86 -3.84
C ASN A 52 -10.35 -9.95 -3.76
N GLU A 53 -9.75 -10.86 -4.52
CA GLU A 53 -8.28 -11.01 -4.62
C GLU A 53 -7.66 -9.75 -5.23
N LYS A 54 -8.20 -9.27 -6.36
CA LYS A 54 -7.76 -8.02 -7.00
C LYS A 54 -7.90 -6.81 -6.07
N PHE A 55 -8.97 -6.75 -5.29
CA PHE A 55 -9.16 -5.69 -4.31
C PHE A 55 -8.06 -5.72 -3.24
N ILE A 56 -7.77 -6.90 -2.67
CA ILE A 56 -6.74 -7.07 -1.64
C ILE A 56 -5.34 -6.74 -2.17
N LEU A 57 -5.03 -7.19 -3.40
CA LEU A 57 -3.76 -6.84 -4.06
C LEU A 57 -3.66 -5.34 -4.31
N SER A 58 -4.73 -4.71 -4.80
CA SER A 58 -4.76 -3.26 -4.99
C SER A 58 -4.47 -2.52 -3.69
N GLU A 59 -5.14 -2.87 -2.60
CA GLU A 59 -4.92 -2.26 -1.29
C GLU A 59 -3.50 -2.47 -0.76
N ALA A 60 -2.93 -3.66 -0.93
CA ALA A 60 -1.57 -3.95 -0.52
C ALA A 60 -0.54 -3.09 -1.27
N TYR A 61 -0.71 -2.95 -2.59
CA TYR A 61 0.13 -2.08 -3.41
C TYR A 61 -0.08 -0.60 -3.10
N THR A 62 -1.30 -0.15 -2.77
CA THR A 62 -1.57 1.23 -2.33
C THR A 62 -0.80 1.57 -1.07
N VAL A 63 -0.86 0.72 -0.05
CA VAL A 63 -0.13 0.91 1.22
C VAL A 63 1.37 0.96 0.97
N LYS A 64 1.90 0.03 0.16
CA LYS A 64 3.33 -0.02 -0.18
C LYS A 64 3.78 1.25 -0.93
N GLY A 65 2.98 1.69 -1.90
CA GLY A 65 3.26 2.89 -2.69
C GLY A 65 3.25 4.17 -1.87
N LEU A 66 2.31 4.32 -0.94
CA LEU A 66 2.27 5.42 0.01
C LEU A 66 3.48 5.44 0.95
N GLY A 67 3.93 4.28 1.41
CA GLY A 67 5.14 4.16 2.23
C GLY A 67 6.38 4.65 1.47
N TYR A 68 6.58 4.19 0.24
CA TYR A 68 7.68 4.69 -0.60
C TYR A 68 7.58 6.18 -0.88
N LYS A 69 6.36 6.69 -1.15
CA LYS A 69 6.13 8.12 -1.36
C LYS A 69 6.53 8.94 -0.14
N GLY A 70 6.16 8.48 1.07
CA GLY A 70 6.54 9.11 2.32
C GLY A 70 8.06 9.17 2.54
N LEU A 71 8.78 8.14 2.11
CA LEU A 71 10.26 8.10 2.12
C LEU A 71 10.90 8.84 0.94
N ARG A 72 10.12 9.55 0.12
CA ARG A 72 10.58 10.26 -1.10
C ARG A 72 11.23 9.35 -2.14
N GLN A 73 10.92 8.05 -2.11
CA GLN A 73 11.39 7.08 -3.08
C GLN A 73 10.40 7.03 -4.26
N VAL A 74 10.54 8.00 -5.18
CA VAL A 74 9.56 8.27 -6.24
C VAL A 74 9.36 7.08 -7.18
N ASP A 75 10.42 6.48 -7.69
CA ASP A 75 10.33 5.35 -8.63
C ASP A 75 9.61 4.12 -8.05
N PRO A 76 9.98 3.60 -6.86
CA PRO A 76 9.27 2.47 -6.28
C PRO A 76 7.84 2.84 -5.85
N ALA A 77 7.58 4.09 -5.45
CA ALA A 77 6.23 4.56 -5.17
C ALA A 77 5.35 4.51 -6.44
N LYS A 78 5.87 5.03 -7.56
CA LYS A 78 5.20 5.01 -8.87
C LYS A 78 4.85 3.60 -9.30
N LYS A 79 5.83 2.69 -9.24
CA LYS A 79 5.63 1.29 -9.62
C LYS A 79 4.55 0.62 -8.77
N ALA A 80 4.60 0.80 -7.46
CA ALA A 80 3.60 0.21 -6.56
C ALA A 80 2.20 0.80 -6.80
N LEU A 81 2.07 2.12 -6.92
CA LEU A 81 0.77 2.76 -7.16
C LEU A 81 0.19 2.42 -8.55
N GLN A 82 1.03 2.23 -9.57
CA GLN A 82 0.60 1.72 -10.87
C GLN A 82 0.01 0.31 -10.75
N SER A 83 0.71 -0.62 -10.09
CA SER A 83 0.17 -1.97 -9.85
C SER A 83 -1.15 -1.92 -9.07
N ALA A 84 -1.28 -1.04 -8.07
CA ALA A 84 -2.54 -0.89 -7.34
C ALA A 84 -3.73 -0.54 -8.25
N VAL A 85 -3.52 0.39 -9.20
CA VAL A 85 -4.54 0.81 -10.17
C VAL A 85 -4.81 -0.26 -11.22
N GLU A 86 -3.80 -1.04 -11.61
CA GLU A 86 -3.96 -2.18 -12.53
C GLU A 86 -4.86 -3.28 -11.94
N PHE A 87 -4.68 -3.60 -10.65
CA PHE A 87 -5.54 -4.57 -9.96
C PHE A 87 -6.96 -4.03 -9.72
N ASN A 88 -7.11 -2.76 -9.36
CA ASN A 88 -8.41 -2.12 -9.19
C ASN A 88 -8.40 -0.66 -9.69
N ARG A 89 -8.95 -0.43 -10.88
CA ARG A 89 -9.04 0.90 -11.51
C ARG A 89 -9.91 1.88 -10.73
N SER A 90 -10.80 1.38 -9.87
CA SER A 90 -11.66 2.18 -9.00
C SER A 90 -10.98 2.52 -7.67
N ASN A 91 -9.72 2.12 -7.44
CA ASN A 91 -8.94 2.58 -6.29
C ASN A 91 -8.59 4.07 -6.46
N LEU A 92 -9.48 4.93 -5.98
CA LEU A 92 -9.36 6.38 -6.09
C LEU A 92 -8.10 6.89 -5.38
N TRP A 93 -7.72 6.29 -4.25
CA TRP A 93 -6.58 6.75 -3.50
C TRP A 93 -5.27 6.47 -4.24
N ALA A 94 -5.08 5.24 -4.73
CA ALA A 94 -3.93 4.90 -5.57
C ALA A 94 -3.85 5.79 -6.81
N SER A 95 -4.99 6.02 -7.47
CA SER A 95 -5.07 6.84 -8.68
C SER A 95 -4.73 8.31 -8.44
N MET A 96 -5.19 8.89 -7.32
CA MET A 96 -4.87 10.27 -6.96
C MET A 96 -3.40 10.41 -6.56
N GLU A 97 -2.89 9.49 -5.75
CA GLU A 97 -1.52 9.56 -5.25
C GLU A 97 -0.51 9.32 -6.37
N LEU A 98 -0.82 8.45 -7.34
CA LEU A 98 0.00 8.26 -8.54
C LEU A 98 0.10 9.53 -9.39
N LYS A 99 -0.96 10.34 -9.45
CA LYS A 99 -0.95 11.64 -10.14
C LYS A 99 -0.17 12.71 -9.37
N ASN A 100 -0.03 12.54 -8.06
CA ASN A 100 0.62 13.47 -7.14
C ASN A 100 2.05 13.03 -6.74
N LEU A 101 2.68 12.17 -7.55
CA LEU A 101 4.08 11.76 -7.39
C LEU A 101 5.05 12.74 -8.02
#